data_AF-A0A660U2D2-F1
#
_entry.id   AF-A0A660U2D2-F1
#
_cell.length_a   1.000
_cell.length_b   1.000
_cell.length_c   1.000
_cell.angle_alpha   90.00
_cell.angle_beta   90.00
_cell.angle_gamma   90.00
#
_symmetry.space_group_name_H-M   'P 1'
#
loop_
_entity.id
_entity.type
_entity.pdbx_description
1 polymer ?
#
loop_
_entity_poly.entity_id
_entity_poly.type
_entity_poly.pdbx_seq_one_letter_code
_entity_poly.pdbx_strand_id
1 'polypeptide(L)'
;MSNKKIEEAFRSADKKGIHTSAFVMIGIPKETKEDLFATIDLIARIKPGRFRWSIFFPYKGTYAYTISEREGLIDYKKMFNLPNFTDESCLDFGEEHNLLIDKLAHIFPWYVNMRAGFPASFIYEKRVKEIEQMGREKWDSFKKEVLYIDEELSKKALAIGSHHYAIKYNRFTAVKDDWYLGEQEN
;
A
#
# COMPACT_ATOMS: atom_id res chain seq x y z
N MET A 1 -18.20 -6.27 -8.19
CA MET A 1 -18.40 -4.80 -8.25
C MET A 1 -17.35 -4.23 -9.19
N SER A 2 -17.67 -3.28 -10.07
CA SER A 2 -16.69 -2.73 -11.01
C SER A 2 -15.96 -1.52 -10.42
N ASN A 3 -14.75 -1.22 -10.92
CA ASN A 3 -13.96 -0.04 -10.51
C ASN A 3 -14.76 1.27 -10.64
N LYS A 4 -15.55 1.41 -11.71
CA LYS A 4 -16.44 2.58 -11.89
C LYS A 4 -17.44 2.75 -10.74
N LYS A 5 -18.03 1.65 -10.25
CA LYS A 5 -18.95 1.70 -9.10
C LYS A 5 -18.24 2.07 -7.81
N ILE A 6 -16.97 1.63 -7.64
CA ILE A 6 -16.13 2.04 -6.51
C ILE A 6 -15.90 3.55 -6.57
N GLU A 7 -15.41 4.06 -7.70
CA GLU A 7 -15.17 5.49 -7.91
C GLU A 7 -16.43 6.34 -7.66
N GLU A 8 -17.60 5.89 -8.14
CA GLU A 8 -18.88 6.54 -7.90
C GLU A 8 -19.29 6.55 -6.41
N ALA A 9 -19.05 5.46 -5.68
CA ALA A 9 -19.36 5.36 -4.26
C ALA A 9 -18.48 6.32 -3.42
N PHE A 10 -17.16 6.31 -3.67
CA PHE A 10 -16.22 7.21 -2.97
C PHE A 10 -16.52 8.67 -3.27
N ARG A 11 -16.76 9.02 -4.54
CA ARG A 11 -17.15 10.38 -4.95
C ARG A 11 -18.47 10.83 -4.30
N SER A 12 -19.43 9.91 -4.12
CA SER A 12 -20.72 10.25 -3.52
C SER A 12 -20.62 10.52 -2.01
N ALA A 13 -19.73 9.81 -1.33
CA ALA A 13 -19.42 10.04 0.09
C ALA A 13 -18.66 11.37 0.27
N ASP A 14 -17.63 11.61 -0.55
CA ASP A 14 -16.82 12.83 -0.54
C ASP A 14 -17.68 14.10 -0.71
N LYS A 15 -18.60 14.10 -1.68
CA LYS A 15 -19.58 15.19 -1.91
C LYS A 15 -20.46 15.52 -0.69
N LYS A 16 -20.58 14.59 0.25
CA LYS A 16 -21.37 14.76 1.49
C LYS A 16 -20.49 14.99 2.72
N GLY A 17 -19.17 15.15 2.55
CA GLY A 17 -18.22 15.25 3.66
C GLY A 17 -18.10 13.96 4.48
N ILE A 18 -18.50 12.80 3.92
CA ILE A 18 -18.41 11.52 4.61
C ILE A 18 -17.01 10.96 4.43
N HIS A 19 -16.32 10.74 5.54
CA HIS A 19 -15.00 10.14 5.54
C HIS A 19 -15.02 8.68 5.06
N THR A 20 -14.31 8.41 3.97
CA THR A 20 -14.23 7.07 3.38
C THR A 20 -12.95 6.35 3.79
N SER A 21 -13.05 5.04 4.01
CA SER A 21 -11.89 4.16 4.20
C SER A 21 -11.83 3.10 3.11
N ALA A 22 -10.65 2.89 2.53
CA ALA A 22 -10.39 1.74 1.65
C ALA A 22 -9.55 0.67 2.35
N PHE A 23 -9.77 -0.59 1.99
CA PHE A 23 -8.97 -1.72 2.44
C PHE A 23 -8.40 -2.41 1.22
N VAL A 24 -7.09 -2.58 1.22
CA VAL A 24 -6.31 -3.14 0.12
C VAL A 24 -5.65 -4.41 0.60
N MET A 25 -5.63 -5.42 -0.26
CA MET A 25 -4.90 -6.65 -0.02
C MET A 25 -3.99 -6.90 -1.22
N ILE A 26 -2.73 -7.22 -0.95
CA ILE A 26 -1.70 -7.53 -1.95
C ILE A 26 -1.11 -8.92 -1.67
N GLY A 27 -0.41 -9.50 -2.64
CA GLY A 27 0.15 -10.85 -2.56
C GLY A 27 -0.93 -11.93 -2.72
N ILE A 28 -1.97 -11.68 -3.51
CA ILE A 28 -3.01 -12.67 -3.78
C ILE A 28 -2.44 -13.74 -4.75
N PRO A 29 -2.82 -15.03 -4.64
CA PRO A 29 -2.38 -16.05 -5.57
C PRO A 29 -2.66 -15.65 -7.03
N LYS A 30 -1.62 -15.71 -7.88
CA LYS A 30 -1.64 -15.28 -9.29
C LYS A 30 -1.79 -13.78 -9.54
N GLU A 31 -1.68 -12.94 -8.51
CA GLU A 31 -1.64 -11.49 -8.69
C GLU A 31 -0.41 -11.09 -9.50
N THR A 32 -0.62 -10.34 -10.58
CA THR A 32 0.45 -9.87 -11.44
C THR A 32 0.94 -8.49 -10.99
N LYS A 33 2.08 -8.07 -11.54
CA LYS A 33 2.56 -6.69 -11.35
C LYS A 33 1.51 -5.70 -11.84
N GLU A 34 0.91 -5.96 -12.99
CA GLU A 34 -0.14 -5.14 -13.60
C GLU A 34 -1.36 -5.02 -12.68
N ASP A 35 -1.76 -6.09 -11.99
CA ASP A 35 -2.87 -6.07 -11.02
C ASP A 35 -2.56 -5.19 -9.80
N LEU A 36 -1.34 -5.29 -9.26
CA LEU A 36 -0.87 -4.44 -8.15
C LEU A 36 -0.92 -2.97 -8.53
N PHE A 37 -0.39 -2.62 -9.72
CA PHE A 37 -0.40 -1.24 -10.20
C PHE A 37 -1.81 -0.74 -10.54
N ALA A 38 -2.69 -1.60 -11.08
CA ALA A 38 -4.09 -1.25 -11.28
C ALA A 38 -4.81 -0.93 -9.95
N THR A 39 -4.46 -1.65 -8.89
CA THR A 39 -4.96 -1.38 -7.53
C THR A 39 -4.43 -0.06 -6.99
N ILE A 40 -3.14 0.22 -7.13
CA ILE A 40 -2.53 1.51 -6.75
C ILE A 40 -3.22 2.66 -7.50
N ASP A 41 -3.41 2.52 -8.81
CA ASP A 41 -4.06 3.52 -9.66
C ASP A 41 -5.50 3.77 -9.22
N LEU A 42 -6.23 2.71 -8.82
CA LEU A 42 -7.58 2.85 -8.29
C LEU A 42 -7.60 3.66 -6.99
N ILE A 43 -6.70 3.36 -6.04
CA ILE A 43 -6.60 4.12 -4.78
C ILE A 43 -6.23 5.59 -5.06
N ALA A 44 -5.29 5.83 -5.98
CA ALA A 44 -4.88 7.16 -6.41
C ALA A 44 -6.01 7.97 -7.07
N ARG A 45 -6.95 7.30 -7.75
CA ARG A 45 -8.14 7.95 -8.34
C ARG A 45 -9.23 8.23 -7.32
N ILE A 46 -9.56 7.26 -6.45
CA ILE A 46 -10.67 7.42 -5.49
C ILE A 46 -10.32 8.30 -4.30
N LYS A 47 -9.03 8.48 -4.02
CA LYS A 47 -8.49 9.39 -2.98
C LYS A 47 -9.24 9.29 -1.64
N PRO A 48 -9.26 8.10 -1.01
CA PRO A 48 -10.02 7.93 0.22
C PRO A 48 -9.41 8.79 1.34
N GLY A 49 -10.17 9.20 2.36
CA GLY A 49 -9.61 9.88 3.53
C GLY A 49 -8.54 9.06 4.26
N ARG A 50 -8.71 7.73 4.30
CA ARG A 50 -7.64 6.81 4.68
C ARG A 50 -7.72 5.49 3.92
N PHE A 51 -6.61 4.75 3.89
CA PHE A 51 -6.63 3.36 3.47
C PHE A 51 -5.69 2.50 4.29
N ARG A 52 -6.02 1.22 4.40
CA ARG A 52 -5.18 0.20 5.03
C ARG A 52 -4.81 -0.85 4.02
N TRP A 53 -3.59 -1.34 4.08
CA TRP A 53 -3.17 -2.47 3.26
C TRP A 53 -2.73 -3.65 4.14
N SER A 54 -2.86 -4.85 3.59
CA SER A 54 -2.39 -6.09 4.21
C SER A 54 -1.85 -7.02 3.15
N ILE A 55 -1.03 -7.98 3.57
CA ILE A 55 -0.59 -9.08 2.73
C ILE A 55 -1.58 -10.24 2.88
N PHE A 56 -1.97 -10.84 1.77
CA PHE A 56 -2.88 -11.98 1.76
C PHE A 56 -2.29 -13.16 2.55
N PHE A 57 -3.15 -13.82 3.33
CA PHE A 57 -2.80 -15.05 4.04
C PHE A 57 -3.73 -16.20 3.60
N PRO A 58 -3.21 -17.34 3.11
CA PRO A 58 -4.00 -18.47 2.68
C PRO A 58 -4.52 -19.26 3.88
N TYR A 59 -5.73 -18.94 4.37
CA TYR A 59 -6.33 -19.72 5.46
C TYR A 59 -6.82 -21.09 4.98
N LYS A 60 -6.39 -22.17 5.65
CA LYS A 60 -6.83 -23.55 5.37
C LYS A 60 -8.36 -23.63 5.34
N GLY A 61 -8.89 -24.29 4.33
CA GLY A 61 -10.34 -24.43 4.10
C GLY A 61 -10.96 -23.32 3.25
N THR A 62 -10.20 -22.28 2.86
CA THR A 62 -10.65 -21.28 1.88
C THR A 62 -10.32 -21.70 0.45
N TYR A 63 -11.12 -21.25 -0.51
CA TYR A 63 -10.82 -21.47 -1.94
C TYR A 63 -9.48 -20.85 -2.35
N ALA A 64 -9.11 -19.72 -1.74
CA ALA A 64 -7.84 -19.07 -2.00
C ALA A 64 -6.65 -19.91 -1.51
N TYR A 65 -6.77 -20.59 -0.36
CA TYR A 65 -5.78 -21.60 0.06
C TYR A 65 -5.67 -22.75 -0.94
N THR A 66 -6.80 -23.28 -1.43
CA THR A 66 -6.80 -24.34 -2.43
C THR A 66 -6.06 -23.93 -3.71
N ILE A 67 -6.22 -22.67 -4.15
CA ILE A 67 -5.44 -22.14 -5.27
C ILE A 67 -3.96 -22.06 -4.89
N SER A 68 -3.61 -21.43 -3.76
CA SER A 68 -2.22 -21.31 -3.32
C SER A 68 -1.49 -22.65 -3.27
N GLU A 69 -2.15 -23.68 -2.73
CA GLU A 69 -1.62 -25.04 -2.59
C GLU A 69 -1.46 -25.72 -3.95
N ARG A 70 -2.50 -25.67 -4.80
CA ARG A 70 -2.47 -26.29 -6.13
C ARG A 70 -1.39 -25.68 -7.03
N GLU A 71 -1.15 -24.39 -6.92
CA GLU A 71 -0.14 -23.68 -7.70
C GLU A 71 1.25 -23.75 -7.06
N GLY A 72 1.42 -24.45 -5.94
CA GLY A 72 2.71 -24.67 -5.28
C GLY A 72 3.32 -23.41 -4.65
N LEU A 73 2.51 -22.39 -4.36
CA LEU A 73 2.99 -21.09 -3.88
C LEU A 73 3.30 -21.08 -2.38
N ILE A 74 2.79 -22.04 -1.60
CA ILE A 74 2.86 -21.97 -0.13
C ILE A 74 4.25 -22.37 0.38
N ASP A 75 4.96 -21.42 0.99
CA ASP A 75 6.05 -21.69 1.92
C ASP A 75 5.45 -22.04 3.29
N TYR A 76 5.33 -23.35 3.55
CA TYR A 76 4.76 -23.85 4.80
C TYR A 76 5.58 -23.44 6.01
N LYS A 77 6.91 -23.32 5.90
CA LYS A 77 7.76 -22.91 7.01
C LYS A 77 7.44 -21.47 7.40
N LYS A 78 7.29 -20.57 6.44
CA LYS A 78 6.82 -19.20 6.71
C LYS A 78 5.40 -19.22 7.25
N MET A 79 4.49 -19.97 6.63
CA MET A 79 3.08 -20.04 7.06
C MET A 79 2.91 -20.37 8.56
N PHE A 80 3.74 -21.26 9.10
CA PHE A 80 3.70 -21.63 10.52
C PHE A 80 4.39 -20.63 11.46
N ASN A 81 5.34 -19.84 10.97
CA ASN A 81 6.18 -18.97 11.79
C ASN A 81 5.85 -17.48 11.68
N LEU A 82 5.01 -17.07 10.71
CA LEU A 82 4.65 -15.68 10.53
C LEU A 82 3.87 -15.16 11.75
N PRO A 83 4.35 -14.07 12.41
CA PRO A 83 3.66 -13.49 13.54
C PRO A 83 2.47 -12.62 13.13
N ASN A 84 2.41 -12.17 11.87
CA ASN A 84 1.38 -11.29 11.33
C ASN A 84 1.25 -11.44 9.81
N PHE A 85 0.23 -10.81 9.22
CA PHE A 85 -0.07 -10.78 7.77
C PHE A 85 0.11 -9.37 7.16
N THR A 86 1.02 -8.57 7.73
CA THR A 86 1.28 -7.19 7.30
C THR A 86 2.71 -6.96 6.79
N ASP A 87 3.66 -7.79 7.23
CA ASP A 87 5.08 -7.63 6.89
C ASP A 87 5.56 -8.55 5.77
N GLU A 88 5.12 -9.79 5.80
CA GLU A 88 5.66 -10.82 4.94
C GLU A 88 4.55 -11.77 4.46
N SER A 89 4.72 -12.25 3.22
CA SER A 89 3.89 -13.28 2.59
C SER A 89 4.45 -14.65 2.90
N CYS A 90 3.58 -15.61 3.23
CA CYS A 90 3.95 -17.04 3.19
C CYS A 90 3.79 -17.65 1.80
N LEU A 91 3.35 -16.88 0.81
CA LEU A 91 3.36 -17.27 -0.58
C LEU A 91 4.66 -16.82 -1.26
N ASP A 92 5.22 -17.69 -2.09
CA ASP A 92 6.39 -17.44 -2.93
C ASP A 92 5.97 -17.24 -4.39
N PHE A 93 6.24 -16.05 -4.92
CA PHE A 93 5.94 -15.63 -6.29
C PHE A 93 7.21 -15.53 -7.15
N GLY A 94 8.36 -15.99 -6.64
CA GLY A 94 9.67 -15.75 -7.22
C GLY A 94 10.31 -14.44 -6.74
N GLU A 95 11.64 -14.35 -6.88
CA GLU A 95 12.47 -13.33 -6.24
C GLU A 95 12.01 -11.88 -6.54
N GLU A 96 11.79 -11.56 -7.81
CA GLU A 96 11.40 -10.21 -8.25
C GLU A 96 10.05 -9.79 -7.67
N HIS A 97 9.05 -10.67 -7.76
CA HIS A 97 7.70 -10.37 -7.31
C HIS A 97 7.61 -10.35 -5.77
N ASN A 98 8.35 -11.23 -5.09
CA ASN A 98 8.49 -11.18 -3.63
C ASN A 98 9.14 -9.87 -3.15
N LEU A 99 10.13 -9.34 -3.89
CA LEU A 99 10.73 -8.04 -3.59
C LEU A 99 9.76 -6.89 -3.83
N LEU A 100 8.94 -6.96 -4.89
CA LEU A 100 7.91 -5.97 -5.14
C LEU A 100 6.85 -5.95 -4.03
N ILE A 101 6.35 -7.11 -3.59
CA ILE A 101 5.39 -7.20 -2.49
C ILE A 101 5.98 -6.63 -1.20
N ASP A 102 7.22 -6.98 -0.86
CA ASP A 102 7.89 -6.45 0.34
C ASP A 102 8.07 -4.92 0.27
N LYS A 103 8.42 -4.38 -0.90
CA LYS A 103 8.43 -2.93 -1.12
C LYS A 103 7.05 -2.31 -0.89
N LEU A 104 6.01 -2.85 -1.51
CA LEU A 104 4.65 -2.35 -1.36
C LEU A 104 4.14 -2.45 0.08
N ALA A 105 4.48 -3.51 0.80
CA ALA A 105 4.12 -3.67 2.20
C ALA A 105 4.64 -2.53 3.10
N HIS A 106 5.72 -1.87 2.71
CA HIS A 106 6.31 -0.76 3.48
C HIS A 106 5.98 0.62 2.90
N ILE A 107 5.88 0.76 1.58
CA ILE A 107 5.79 2.06 0.90
C ILE A 107 4.60 2.18 -0.06
N PHE A 108 3.54 1.39 0.10
CA PHE A 108 2.29 1.51 -0.68
C PHE A 108 1.83 2.97 -0.86
N PRO A 109 1.82 3.81 0.20
CA PRO A 109 1.32 5.18 0.07
C PRO A 109 2.20 6.06 -0.81
N TRP A 110 3.48 5.76 -0.94
CA TRP A 110 4.39 6.53 -1.80
C TRP A 110 4.06 6.32 -3.28
N TYR A 111 3.74 5.08 -3.66
CA TYR A 111 3.23 4.78 -5.00
C TYR A 111 1.89 5.46 -5.27
N VAL A 112 0.97 5.48 -4.29
CA VAL A 112 -0.31 6.20 -4.40
C VAL A 112 -0.07 7.69 -4.57
N ASN A 113 0.74 8.31 -3.72
CA ASN A 113 1.05 9.74 -3.78
C ASN A 113 1.69 10.14 -5.11
N MET A 114 2.63 9.33 -5.63
CA MET A 114 3.23 9.54 -6.95
C MET A 114 2.17 9.60 -8.07
N ARG A 115 1.07 8.87 -7.94
CA ARG A 115 0.07 8.68 -9.01
C ARG A 115 -1.23 9.45 -8.79
N ALA A 116 -1.45 10.01 -7.60
CA ALA A 116 -2.67 10.72 -7.24
C ALA A 116 -2.82 12.10 -7.93
N GLY A 117 -1.77 12.60 -8.58
CA GLY A 117 -1.77 13.90 -9.24
C GLY A 117 -1.88 15.06 -8.25
N PHE A 118 -1.34 14.90 -7.05
CA PHE A 118 -1.18 16.00 -6.09
C PHE A 118 0.01 16.88 -6.50
N PRO A 119 0.05 18.17 -6.10
CA PRO A 119 1.24 18.98 -6.31
C PRO A 119 2.54 18.36 -5.78
N ALA A 120 2.49 17.58 -4.70
CA ALA A 120 3.63 16.85 -4.14
C ALA A 120 3.97 15.53 -4.85
N SER A 121 3.21 15.09 -5.86
CA SER A 121 3.42 13.79 -6.52
C SER A 121 4.86 13.62 -7.04
N PHE A 122 5.52 14.69 -7.51
CA PHE A 122 6.91 14.64 -7.99
C PHE A 122 7.92 14.28 -6.89
N ILE A 123 7.64 14.64 -5.62
CA ILE A 123 8.51 14.33 -4.47
C ILE A 123 8.54 12.81 -4.27
N TYR A 124 7.36 12.20 -4.30
CA TYR A 124 7.19 10.74 -4.16
C TYR A 124 7.67 10.00 -5.40
N GLU A 125 7.46 10.55 -6.60
CA GLU A 125 7.94 9.95 -7.85
C GLU A 125 9.46 9.75 -7.84
N LYS A 126 10.21 10.79 -7.47
CA LYS A 126 11.67 10.72 -7.35
C LYS A 126 12.08 9.60 -6.38
N ARG A 127 11.47 9.55 -5.20
CA ARG A 127 11.79 8.57 -4.16
C ARG A 127 11.44 7.14 -4.59
N VAL A 128 10.28 6.94 -5.21
CA VAL A 128 9.83 5.62 -5.68
C VAL A 128 10.76 5.09 -6.76
N LYS A 129 11.16 5.91 -7.75
CA LYS A 129 12.12 5.51 -8.79
C LYS A 129 13.46 5.06 -8.24
N GLU A 130 13.96 5.71 -7.20
CA GLU A 130 15.19 5.29 -6.50
C GLU A 130 15.04 3.90 -5.86
N ILE A 131 13.86 3.61 -5.29
CA ILE A 131 13.56 2.35 -4.60
C ILE A 131 13.29 1.20 -5.57
N GLU A 132 12.66 1.46 -6.71
CA GLU A 132 12.46 0.46 -7.76
C GLU A 132 13.79 -0.13 -8.22
N GLN A 133 14.85 0.67 -8.28
CA GLN A 133 16.20 0.24 -8.64
C GLN A 133 16.96 -0.50 -7.53
N MET A 134 16.44 -0.54 -6.30
CA MET A 134 17.10 -1.25 -5.19
C MET A 134 16.89 -2.75 -5.30
N GLY A 135 17.98 -3.52 -5.35
CA GLY A 135 17.96 -4.96 -5.12
C GLY A 135 17.66 -5.31 -3.65
N ARG A 136 17.52 -6.61 -3.35
CA ARG A 136 17.14 -7.15 -2.03
C ARG A 136 17.97 -6.59 -0.87
N GLU A 137 19.31 -6.70 -0.95
CA GLU A 137 20.20 -6.29 0.15
C GLU A 137 20.07 -4.80 0.51
N LYS A 138 20.04 -3.95 -0.52
CA LYS A 138 19.89 -2.50 -0.35
C LYS A 138 18.50 -2.17 0.21
N TRP A 139 17.46 -2.84 -0.28
CA TRP A 139 16.11 -2.68 0.23
C TRP A 139 15.97 -3.10 1.71
N ASP A 140 16.58 -4.21 2.11
CA ASP A 140 16.52 -4.70 3.50
C ASP A 140 17.18 -3.74 4.50
N SER A 141 18.18 -3.00 4.06
CA SER A 141 18.78 -1.92 4.85
C SER A 141 17.86 -0.69 4.86
N PHE A 142 17.37 -0.28 3.70
CA PHE A 142 16.53 0.91 3.53
C PHE A 142 15.18 0.82 4.26
N LYS A 143 14.53 -0.36 4.28
CA LYS A 143 13.18 -0.52 4.83
C LYS A 143 13.08 -0.17 6.31
N LYS A 144 14.20 -0.22 7.04
CA LYS A 144 14.31 0.19 8.45
C LYS A 144 14.11 1.70 8.66
N GLU A 145 14.38 2.51 7.63
CA GLU A 145 14.27 3.97 7.69
C GLU A 145 12.96 4.50 7.08
N VAL A 146 12.09 3.63 6.57
CA VAL A 146 10.88 4.03 5.83
C VAL A 146 10.00 4.98 6.63
N LEU A 147 9.75 4.70 7.92
CA LEU A 147 8.88 5.57 8.74
C LEU A 147 9.48 6.95 8.97
N TYR A 148 10.81 7.02 9.18
CA TYR A 148 11.51 8.29 9.31
C TYR A 148 11.45 9.10 8.00
N ILE A 149 11.70 8.43 6.87
CA ILE A 149 11.66 9.06 5.55
C ILE A 149 10.23 9.49 5.19
N ASP A 150 9.21 8.71 5.56
CA ASP A 150 7.80 9.05 5.33
C ASP A 150 7.44 10.37 6.02
N GLU A 151 7.88 10.57 7.27
CA GLU A 151 7.70 11.81 8.00
C GLU A 151 8.37 13.00 7.29
N GLU A 152 9.60 12.82 6.80
CA GLU A 152 10.34 13.86 6.07
C GLU A 152 9.71 14.20 4.71
N LEU A 153 9.17 13.20 4.00
CA LEU A 153 8.41 13.43 2.76
C LEU A 153 7.10 14.15 3.03
N SER A 154 6.41 13.77 4.11
CA SER A 154 5.18 14.43 4.57
C SER A 154 5.44 15.91 4.88
N LYS A 155 6.48 16.23 5.66
CA LYS A 155 6.88 17.62 5.95
C LYS A 155 7.14 18.43 4.68
N LYS A 156 7.82 17.85 3.69
CA LYS A 156 8.08 18.50 2.40
C LYS A 156 6.81 18.76 1.60
N ALA A 157 5.86 17.81 1.60
CA ALA A 157 4.57 17.98 0.95
C ALA A 157 3.73 19.08 1.63
N LEU A 158 3.73 19.12 2.97
CA LEU A 158 3.07 20.18 3.76
C LEU A 158 3.68 21.56 3.50
N ALA A 159 5.01 21.65 3.41
CA ALA A 159 5.71 22.92 3.16
C ALA A 159 5.32 23.59 1.83
N ILE A 160 4.81 22.82 0.87
CA ILE A 160 4.30 23.33 -0.42
C ILE A 160 2.77 23.38 -0.48
N GLY A 161 2.08 23.18 0.64
CA GLY A 161 0.61 23.20 0.73
C GLY A 161 -0.08 22.11 -0.08
N SER A 162 0.58 20.96 -0.29
CA SER A 162 0.04 19.87 -1.09
C SER A 162 -0.62 18.80 -0.25
N HIS A 163 -1.79 18.36 -0.72
CA HIS A 163 -2.35 17.10 -0.26
C HIS A 163 -1.39 15.93 -0.50
N HIS A 164 -1.41 14.97 0.42
CA HIS A 164 -0.67 13.72 0.34
C HIS A 164 -1.18 12.73 1.40
N TYR A 165 -0.82 11.46 1.22
CA TYR A 165 -0.95 10.42 2.24
C TYR A 165 0.33 10.28 3.05
N ALA A 166 0.20 10.13 4.36
CA ALA A 166 1.29 9.78 5.25
C ALA A 166 0.94 8.52 6.06
N ILE A 167 1.95 7.74 6.46
CA ILE A 167 1.78 6.56 7.31
C ILE A 167 1.47 7.04 8.73
N LYS A 168 0.31 6.64 9.27
CA LYS A 168 -0.18 7.08 10.59
C LYS A 168 -0.80 5.93 11.37
N TYR A 169 -0.77 6.04 12.71
CA TYR A 169 -1.28 5.08 13.71
C TYR A 169 -0.58 3.70 13.74
N ASN A 170 -0.28 3.12 12.58
CA ASN A 170 0.52 1.90 12.42
C ASN A 170 1.20 1.92 11.03
N ARG A 171 2.13 0.99 10.81
CA ARG A 171 2.94 0.92 9.58
C ARG A 171 2.17 0.55 8.30
N PHE A 172 0.88 0.20 8.40
CA PHE A 172 0.05 -0.29 7.29
C PHE A 172 -1.24 0.51 7.12
N THR A 173 -1.28 1.73 7.65
CA THR A 173 -2.39 2.67 7.52
C THR A 173 -1.87 4.00 6.98
N ALA A 174 -2.47 4.47 5.90
CA ALA A 174 -2.19 5.76 5.31
C ALA A 174 -3.39 6.67 5.42
N VAL A 175 -3.12 7.91 5.80
CA VAL A 175 -4.14 8.91 6.11
C VAL A 175 -3.82 10.16 5.32
N LYS A 176 -4.85 10.74 4.71
CA LYS A 176 -4.73 11.99 3.98
C LYS A 176 -4.48 13.14 4.97
N ASP A 177 -3.66 14.10 4.55
CA ASP A 177 -3.19 15.24 5.36
C ASP A 177 -4.27 16.04 6.05
N ASP A 178 -5.36 16.34 5.35
CA ASP A 178 -6.51 17.08 5.88
C ASP A 178 -7.14 16.42 7.11
N TRP A 179 -7.04 15.09 7.22
CA TRP A 179 -7.61 14.35 8.33
C TRP A 179 -6.75 14.40 9.60
N TYR A 180 -5.48 13.98 9.52
CA TYR A 180 -4.66 13.89 10.73
C TYR A 180 -4.21 15.26 11.25
N LEU A 181 -4.23 16.30 10.41
CA LEU A 181 -3.99 17.67 10.86
C LEU A 181 -5.23 18.22 11.59
N GLY A 182 -6.43 17.95 11.10
CA GLY A 182 -7.67 18.32 11.79
C GLY A 182 -7.88 17.61 13.13
N GLU A 183 -7.29 16.43 13.32
CA GLU A 183 -7.25 15.74 14.63
C GLU A 183 -6.26 16.36 15.63
N GLN A 184 -5.25 17.11 15.18
CA GLN A 184 -4.27 17.77 16.08
C GLN A 184 -4.73 19.17 16.54
N GLU A 185 -5.69 19.76 15.84
CA GLU A 185 -6.26 21.08 16.15
C GLU A 185 -7.47 21.02 17.11
N ASN A 186 -7.91 19.82 17.52
CA ASN A 186 -8.97 19.56 18.50
C ASN A 186 -8.43 18.94 19.79
#